data_AF-A0A7R9V132-F1
#
_entry.id   AF-A0A7R9V132-F1
#
_cell.length_a   1.000
_cell.length_b   1.000
_cell.length_c   1.000
_cell.angle_alpha   90.00
_cell.angle_beta   90.00
_cell.angle_gamma   90.00
#
_symmetry.space_group_name_H-M   'P 1'
#
loop_
_entity.id
_entity.type
_entity.pdbx_description
1 polymer ?
#
loop_
_entity_poly.entity_id
_entity_poly.type
_entity_poly.pdbx_seq_one_letter_code
_entity_poly.pdbx_strand_id
1 'polypeptide(L)'
;GALKCGKCLQARYCSRECQTKDWKARHKAACGRDAGMAQLDPGHFLSAMASGQTSSWYLGLKRKRVYERLWMSFQMRVEDEYVFNGDMVGAYNVACGGGSKATTRAEFCRYVGLAKSKGLMPPDWRSSDDRELLKGAEDNIHFAIEKSDIVEKFGYSSMEHVVLRSMAKQIIGPFGAWV
;
A
#
# COMPACT_ATOMS: atom_id res chain seq x y z
N GLY A 1 -18.82 22.37 -27.44
CA GLY A 1 -17.99 21.17 -27.19
C GLY A 1 -18.13 20.77 -25.73
N ALA A 2 -18.04 19.47 -25.40
CA ALA A 2 -18.18 18.99 -24.03
C ALA A 2 -17.07 19.54 -23.12
N LEU A 3 -17.44 20.13 -21.98
CA LEU A 3 -16.53 20.65 -20.97
C LEU A 3 -15.94 19.49 -20.16
N LYS A 4 -14.63 19.53 -19.91
CA LYS A 4 -13.95 18.56 -19.03
C LYS A 4 -13.70 19.19 -17.67
N CYS A 5 -13.70 18.38 -16.62
CA CYS A 5 -13.26 18.85 -15.31
C CYS A 5 -11.79 19.30 -15.37
N GLY A 6 -11.51 20.56 -15.06
CA GLY A 6 -10.15 21.13 -15.13
C GLY A 6 -9.14 20.49 -14.18
N LYS A 7 -9.60 19.77 -13.14
CA LYS A 7 -8.73 19.12 -12.15
C LYS A 7 -8.36 17.68 -12.52
N CYS A 8 -9.34 16.83 -12.87
CA CYS A 8 -9.09 15.42 -13.15
C CYS A 8 -9.10 15.05 -14.64
N LEU A 9 -9.62 15.92 -15.51
CA LEU A 9 -9.79 15.73 -16.96
C LEU A 9 -10.61 14.49 -17.39
N GLN A 10 -11.15 13.71 -16.45
CA GLN A 10 -11.88 12.46 -16.70
C GLN A 10 -13.39 12.67 -16.88
N ALA A 11 -14.00 13.53 -16.06
CA ALA A 11 -15.43 13.80 -16.16
C ALA A 11 -15.73 14.80 -17.29
N ARG A 12 -16.77 14.50 -18.09
CA ARG A 12 -17.28 15.32 -19.20
C ARG A 12 -18.68 15.84 -18.89
N TYR A 13 -18.92 17.08 -19.26
CA TYR A 13 -20.16 17.78 -19.01
C TYR A 13 -20.64 18.50 -20.27
N CYS A 14 -21.96 18.53 -20.47
CA CYS A 14 -22.56 19.31 -21.55
C CYS A 14 -22.55 20.82 -21.26
N SER A 15 -22.62 21.23 -19.99
CA SER A 15 -22.54 22.64 -19.55
C SER A 15 -21.84 22.80 -18.21
N ARG A 16 -21.50 24.06 -17.86
CA ARG A 16 -20.91 24.43 -16.57
C ARG A 16 -21.89 24.25 -15.42
N GLU A 17 -23.20 24.36 -15.66
CA GLU A 17 -24.20 24.07 -14.64
C GLU A 17 -24.24 22.58 -14.32
N CYS A 18 -24.17 21.71 -15.34
CA CYS A 18 -24.08 20.26 -15.13
C CYS A 18 -22.82 19.88 -14.34
N GLN A 19 -21.68 20.51 -14.65
CA GLN A 19 -20.46 20.34 -13.87
C GLN A 19 -20.64 20.76 -12.40
N THR A 20 -21.28 21.91 -12.14
CA THR A 20 -21.45 22.44 -10.78
C THR A 20 -22.43 21.62 -9.95
N LYS A 21 -23.52 21.15 -10.57
CA LYS A 21 -24.47 20.24 -9.93
C LYS A 21 -23.81 18.91 -9.59
N ASP A 22 -23.09 18.31 -10.54
CA ASP A 22 -22.38 17.06 -10.32
C ASP A 22 -21.24 17.22 -9.29
N TRP A 23 -20.56 18.38 -9.27
CA TRP A 23 -19.55 18.73 -8.28
C TRP A 23 -20.08 18.60 -6.86
N LYS A 24 -21.23 19.23 -6.58
CA LYS A 24 -21.88 19.19 -5.25
C LYS A 24 -22.46 17.81 -4.94
N ALA A 25 -22.99 17.11 -5.95
CA ALA A 25 -23.67 15.84 -5.76
C ALA A 25 -22.72 14.67 -5.46
N ARG A 26 -21.63 14.52 -6.23
CA ARG A 26 -20.74 13.36 -6.12
C ARG A 26 -19.31 13.60 -6.60
N HIS A 27 -19.12 14.48 -7.58
CA HIS A 27 -17.83 14.58 -8.25
C HIS A 27 -16.75 15.19 -7.34
N LYS A 28 -17.07 16.10 -6.42
CA LYS A 28 -16.09 16.66 -5.47
C LYS A 28 -15.39 15.56 -4.65
N ALA A 29 -16.13 14.53 -4.23
CA ALA A 29 -15.55 13.43 -3.46
C ALA A 29 -14.59 12.57 -4.30
N ALA A 30 -14.88 12.40 -5.59
CA ALA A 30 -14.12 11.54 -6.50
C ALA A 30 -13.07 12.28 -7.35
N CYS A 31 -13.11 13.62 -7.41
CA CYS A 31 -12.30 14.40 -8.33
C CYS A 31 -10.84 14.52 -7.87
N GLY A 32 -9.93 14.04 -8.72
CA GLY A 32 -8.50 13.96 -8.43
C GLY A 32 -8.07 12.61 -7.87
N ARG A 33 -8.99 11.63 -7.75
CA ARG A 33 -8.61 10.22 -7.57
C ARG A 33 -8.08 9.72 -8.91
N ASP A 34 -6.79 9.42 -8.99
CA ASP A 34 -6.18 8.92 -10.20
C ASP A 34 -6.89 7.66 -10.69
N ALA A 35 -7.27 7.62 -11.96
CA ALA A 35 -7.73 6.39 -12.62
C ALA A 35 -6.58 5.33 -12.75
N GLY A 36 -5.38 5.68 -12.29
CA GLY A 36 -4.27 4.75 -12.08
C GLY A 36 -4.28 4.03 -10.73
N MET A 37 -5.11 4.48 -9.77
CA MET A 37 -5.36 3.75 -8.54
C MET A 37 -6.50 2.78 -8.81
N ALA A 38 -6.16 1.61 -9.33
CA ALA A 38 -7.07 0.47 -9.25
C ALA A 38 -7.40 0.29 -7.76
N GLN A 39 -8.57 0.77 -7.34
CA GLN A 39 -9.14 0.33 -6.08
C GLN A 39 -9.29 -1.17 -6.24
N LEU A 40 -8.62 -1.94 -5.37
CA LEU A 40 -9.00 -3.33 -5.23
C LEU A 40 -10.50 -3.32 -4.95
N ASP A 41 -11.27 -4.09 -5.73
CA ASP A 41 -12.67 -4.28 -5.42
C ASP A 41 -12.74 -4.82 -3.98
N PRO A 42 -13.34 -4.06 -3.04
CA PRO A 42 -13.33 -4.46 -1.64
C PRO A 42 -14.03 -5.80 -1.42
N GLY A 43 -15.01 -6.15 -2.27
CA GLY A 43 -15.71 -7.43 -2.24
C GLY A 43 -14.83 -8.59 -2.69
N HIS A 44 -14.05 -8.40 -3.76
CA HIS A 44 -13.11 -9.41 -4.24
C HIS A 44 -11.97 -9.63 -3.23
N PHE A 45 -11.49 -8.56 -2.59
CA PHE A 45 -10.49 -8.66 -1.54
C PHE A 45 -11.03 -9.29 -0.24
N LEU A 46 -12.23 -8.91 0.22
CA LEU A 46 -12.86 -9.57 1.37
C LEU A 46 -13.14 -11.05 1.09
N SER A 47 -13.56 -11.39 -0.12
CA SER A 47 -13.78 -12.78 -0.53
C SER A 47 -12.47 -13.57 -0.54
N ALA A 48 -11.40 -13.01 -1.10
CA ALA A 48 -10.05 -13.59 -1.11
C ALA A 48 -9.46 -13.76 0.31
N MET A 49 -9.71 -12.79 1.19
CA MET A 49 -9.34 -12.91 2.62
C MET A 49 -10.17 -13.97 3.35
N ALA A 50 -11.48 -14.03 3.09
CA ALA A 50 -12.38 -14.99 3.72
C ALA A 50 -12.11 -16.43 3.25
N SER A 51 -11.64 -16.62 2.01
CA SER A 51 -11.27 -17.91 1.44
C SER A 51 -9.83 -18.34 1.74
N GLY A 52 -9.04 -17.50 2.42
CA GLY A 52 -7.62 -17.76 2.68
C GLY A 52 -6.73 -17.74 1.42
N GLN A 53 -7.27 -17.33 0.27
CA GLN A 53 -6.54 -17.22 -1.00
C GLN A 53 -6.00 -15.81 -1.15
N THR A 54 -4.78 -15.60 -0.65
CA THR A 54 -4.15 -14.28 -0.59
C THR A 54 -3.16 -14.02 -1.72
N SER A 55 -3.11 -14.90 -2.72
CA SER A 55 -2.43 -14.70 -4.02
C SER A 55 -3.00 -13.51 -4.84
N SER A 56 -3.83 -12.67 -4.23
CA SER A 56 -4.65 -11.68 -4.90
C SER A 56 -4.33 -10.23 -4.52
N TRP A 57 -3.42 -9.98 -3.57
CA TRP A 57 -3.12 -8.62 -3.08
C TRP A 57 -2.54 -7.70 -4.15
N TYR A 58 -2.05 -8.25 -5.27
CA TYR A 58 -1.51 -7.51 -6.41
C TYR A 58 -2.46 -7.46 -7.62
N LEU A 59 -3.61 -8.13 -7.58
CA LEU A 59 -4.51 -8.20 -8.74
C LEU A 59 -5.05 -6.83 -9.12
N GLY A 60 -5.10 -6.57 -10.44
CA GLY A 60 -5.56 -5.30 -11.00
C GLY A 60 -4.59 -4.12 -10.77
N LEU A 61 -3.49 -4.30 -10.04
CA LEU A 61 -2.52 -3.24 -9.83
C LEU A 61 -1.50 -3.15 -10.97
N LYS A 62 -1.09 -1.91 -11.26
CA LYS A 62 0.12 -1.66 -12.03
C LYS A 62 1.34 -2.11 -11.21
N ARG A 63 2.35 -2.65 -11.89
CA ARG A 63 3.60 -3.15 -11.28
C ARG A 63 4.24 -2.17 -10.27
N LYS A 64 4.32 -0.88 -10.60
CA LYS A 64 4.84 0.15 -9.65
C LYS A 64 4.04 0.22 -8.34
N ARG A 65 2.72 0.05 -8.41
CA ARG A 65 1.83 0.06 -7.24
C ARG A 65 1.97 -1.22 -6.42
N VAL A 66 2.30 -2.35 -7.06
CA VAL A 66 2.64 -3.61 -6.35
C VAL A 66 3.88 -3.39 -5.48
N TYR A 67 4.91 -2.73 -6.01
CA TYR A 67 6.11 -2.41 -5.23
C TYR A 67 5.77 -1.52 -4.05
N GLU A 68 4.98 -0.47 -4.32
CA GLU A 68 4.57 0.48 -3.30
C GLU A 68 3.80 -0.18 -2.16
N ARG A 69 2.83 -1.03 -2.49
CA ARG A 69 2.07 -1.78 -1.51
C ARG A 69 2.97 -2.68 -0.65
N LEU A 70 4.02 -3.27 -1.23
CA LEU A 70 4.93 -4.16 -0.50
C LEU A 70 5.77 -3.41 0.54
N TRP A 71 6.40 -2.27 0.19
CA TRP A 71 7.16 -1.51 1.19
C TRP A 71 6.25 -0.79 2.19
N MET A 72 5.06 -0.33 1.79
CA MET A 72 4.10 0.25 2.72
C MET A 72 3.60 -0.79 3.73
N SER A 73 3.49 -2.06 3.33
CA SER A 73 3.14 -3.15 4.24
C SER A 73 4.24 -3.39 5.28
N PHE A 74 5.50 -3.28 4.88
CA PHE A 74 6.64 -3.29 5.80
C PHE A 74 6.61 -2.10 6.78
N GLN A 75 6.41 -0.87 6.28
CA GLN A 75 6.37 0.34 7.12
C GLN A 75 5.23 0.30 8.15
N MET A 76 4.05 -0.15 7.74
CA MET A 76 2.91 -0.32 8.65
C MET A 76 3.18 -1.44 9.66
N ARG A 77 3.94 -2.47 9.28
CA ARG A 77 4.34 -3.52 10.22
C ARG A 77 5.32 -3.00 11.27
N VAL A 78 6.26 -2.12 10.90
CA VAL A 78 7.14 -1.44 11.86
C VAL A 78 6.31 -0.70 12.92
N GLU A 79 5.29 0.03 12.50
CA GLU A 79 4.34 0.71 13.40
C GLU A 79 3.60 -0.28 14.31
N ASP A 80 3.03 -1.32 13.72
CA ASP A 80 2.25 -2.30 14.46
C ASP A 80 3.10 -3.06 15.52
N GLU A 81 4.36 -3.39 15.23
CA GLU A 81 5.26 -4.03 16.22
C GLU A 81 5.51 -3.12 17.43
N TYR A 82 5.71 -1.82 17.18
CA TYR A 82 5.87 -0.85 18.26
C TYR A 82 4.56 -0.68 19.06
N VAL A 83 3.44 -0.43 18.38
CA VAL A 83 2.15 -0.13 19.03
C VAL A 83 1.60 -1.33 19.80
N PHE A 84 1.71 -2.54 19.25
CA PHE A 84 1.09 -3.73 19.85
C PHE A 84 2.03 -4.56 20.71
N ASN A 85 3.35 -4.50 20.50
CA ASN A 85 4.32 -5.31 21.24
C ASN A 85 5.41 -4.49 21.95
N GLY A 86 5.53 -3.18 21.67
CA GLY A 86 6.59 -2.33 22.20
C GLY A 86 7.96 -2.55 21.54
N ASP A 87 8.02 -3.28 20.43
CA ASP A 87 9.28 -3.63 19.78
C ASP A 87 9.82 -2.46 18.94
N MET A 88 11.07 -2.07 19.23
CA MET A 88 11.77 -1.01 18.51
C MET A 88 12.50 -1.60 17.30
N VAL A 89 11.79 -1.74 16.18
CA VAL A 89 12.28 -2.34 14.93
C VAL A 89 12.34 -1.32 13.78
N GLY A 90 13.01 -1.65 12.67
CA GLY A 90 12.97 -0.81 11.47
C GLY A 90 13.38 0.64 11.74
N ALA A 91 12.52 1.58 11.35
CA ALA A 91 12.72 3.00 11.57
C ALA A 91 12.84 3.38 13.06
N TYR A 92 12.11 2.70 13.95
CA TYR A 92 12.15 2.97 15.38
C TYR A 92 13.46 2.52 16.03
N ASN A 93 14.00 1.38 15.61
CA ASN A 93 15.34 0.92 16.04
C ASN A 93 16.43 1.95 15.70
N VAL A 94 16.36 2.53 14.50
CA VAL A 94 17.29 3.59 14.08
C VAL A 94 17.09 4.85 14.92
N ALA A 95 15.84 5.25 15.15
CA ALA A 95 15.52 6.45 15.92
C ALA A 95 16.00 6.41 17.37
N CYS A 96 16.02 5.22 18.00
CA CYS A 96 16.56 5.04 19.36
C CYS A 96 18.07 4.73 19.40
N GLY A 97 18.76 4.77 18.25
CA GLY A 97 20.21 4.56 18.16
C GLY A 97 20.65 3.10 18.14
N GLY A 98 19.72 2.13 18.06
CA GLY A 98 20.01 0.70 18.00
C GLY A 98 20.29 0.15 16.59
N GLY A 99 20.17 0.98 15.55
CA GLY A 99 20.37 0.55 14.16
C GLY A 99 20.83 1.66 13.22
N SER A 100 20.87 1.35 11.92
CA SER A 100 21.15 2.30 10.84
C SER A 100 20.20 2.09 9.67
N LYS A 101 20.20 3.01 8.69
CA LYS A 101 19.47 2.79 7.43
C LYS A 101 19.83 1.44 6.76
N ALA A 102 21.08 1.00 6.87
CA ALA A 102 21.52 -0.28 6.34
C ALA A 102 20.87 -1.47 7.06
N THR A 103 20.64 -1.39 8.38
CA THR A 103 19.95 -2.45 9.12
C THR A 103 18.47 -2.51 8.71
N THR A 104 17.81 -1.36 8.56
CA THR A 104 16.42 -1.29 8.05
C THR A 104 16.32 -1.88 6.64
N ARG A 105 17.28 -1.57 5.77
CA ARG A 105 17.35 -2.17 4.42
C ARG A 105 17.49 -3.69 4.49
N ALA A 106 18.33 -4.21 5.41
CA ALA A 106 18.50 -5.65 5.58
C ALA A 106 17.22 -6.33 6.09
N GLU A 107 16.50 -5.73 7.04
CA GLU A 107 15.19 -6.19 7.51
C GLU A 107 14.17 -6.23 6.37
N PHE A 108 14.10 -5.17 5.56
CA PHE A 108 13.22 -5.14 4.40
C PHE A 108 13.56 -6.23 3.37
N CYS A 109 14.85 -6.47 3.11
CA CYS A 109 15.27 -7.58 2.24
C CYS A 109 14.83 -8.94 2.79
N ARG A 110 14.91 -9.17 4.12
CA ARG A 110 14.42 -10.40 4.76
C ARG A 110 12.91 -10.54 4.65
N TYR A 111 12.17 -9.45 4.86
CA TYR A 111 10.73 -9.38 4.65
C TYR A 111 10.32 -9.81 3.23
N VAL A 112 10.96 -9.24 2.20
CA VAL A 112 10.72 -9.62 0.79
C VAL A 112 11.12 -11.07 0.52
N GLY A 113 12.23 -11.55 1.12
CA GLY A 113 12.67 -12.93 1.04
C GLY A 113 11.63 -13.92 1.59
N LEU A 114 11.00 -13.59 2.73
CA LEU A 114 9.91 -14.38 3.30
C LEU A 114 8.65 -14.38 2.43
N ALA A 115 8.31 -13.24 1.82
CA ALA A 115 7.19 -13.17 0.89
C ALA A 115 7.39 -14.10 -0.31
N LYS A 116 8.62 -14.15 -0.84
CA LYS A 116 9.02 -15.07 -1.92
C LYS A 116 8.98 -16.53 -1.49
N SER A 117 9.57 -16.88 -0.34
CA SER A 117 9.63 -18.28 0.12
C SER A 117 8.24 -18.86 0.41
N LYS A 118 7.27 -18.00 0.77
CA LYS A 118 5.87 -18.36 0.98
C LYS A 118 5.01 -18.33 -0.30
N GLY A 119 5.60 -18.02 -1.47
CA GLY A 119 4.87 -17.98 -2.74
C GLY A 119 3.83 -16.84 -2.83
N LEU A 120 4.02 -15.75 -2.08
CA LEU A 120 3.07 -14.64 -2.01
C LEU A 120 3.28 -13.58 -3.11
N MET A 121 4.32 -13.74 -3.94
CA MET A 121 4.65 -12.80 -5.00
C MET A 121 3.77 -13.02 -6.24
N PRO A 122 3.63 -12.01 -7.13
CA PRO A 122 3.07 -12.20 -8.46
C PRO A 122 3.74 -13.37 -9.21
N PRO A 123 2.99 -14.21 -9.95
CA PRO A 123 3.55 -15.38 -10.64
C PRO A 123 4.53 -15.01 -11.76
N ASP A 124 4.43 -13.78 -12.27
CA ASP A 124 5.30 -13.20 -13.28
C ASP A 124 6.41 -12.30 -12.68
N TRP A 125 6.71 -12.44 -11.38
CA TRP A 125 7.79 -11.69 -10.71
C TRP A 125 9.17 -12.05 -11.26
N ARG A 126 9.98 -11.03 -11.57
CA ARG A 126 11.31 -11.16 -12.17
C ARG A 126 12.39 -10.53 -11.29
N SER A 127 13.65 -10.87 -11.55
CA SER A 127 14.80 -10.23 -10.87
C SER A 127 14.92 -8.72 -11.16
N SER A 128 14.35 -8.23 -12.25
CA SER A 128 14.19 -6.79 -12.50
C SER A 128 13.28 -6.11 -11.48
N ASP A 129 12.26 -6.82 -11.01
CA ASP A 129 11.28 -6.30 -10.07
C ASP A 129 11.92 -6.09 -8.70
N ASP A 130 12.85 -6.97 -8.30
CA ASP A 130 13.61 -6.80 -7.06
C ASP A 130 14.43 -5.51 -7.06
N ARG A 131 15.07 -5.18 -8.18
CA ARG A 131 15.87 -3.96 -8.30
C ARG A 131 14.99 -2.71 -8.24
N GLU A 132 13.88 -2.71 -8.97
CA GLU A 132 12.94 -1.58 -8.98
C GLU A 132 12.22 -1.42 -7.64
N LEU A 133 11.86 -2.53 -6.99
CA LEU A 133 11.31 -2.54 -5.64
C LEU A 133 12.29 -1.92 -4.65
N LEU A 134 13.54 -2.41 -4.61
CA LEU A 134 14.55 -1.89 -3.68
C LEU A 134 14.87 -0.41 -3.94
N LYS A 135 14.90 -0.01 -5.21
CA LYS A 135 15.09 1.40 -5.58
C LYS A 135 13.98 2.30 -5.03
N GLY A 136 12.72 1.89 -5.17
CA GLY A 136 11.59 2.66 -4.61
C GLY A 136 11.51 2.58 -3.08
N ALA A 137 11.87 1.43 -2.52
CA ALA A 137 11.82 1.20 -1.08
C ALA A 137 12.88 2.01 -0.32
N GLU A 138 14.09 2.18 -0.86
CA GLU A 138 15.20 2.86 -0.15
C GLU A 138 14.83 4.25 0.35
N ASP A 139 14.07 5.01 -0.43
CA ASP A 139 13.65 6.36 -0.02
C ASP A 139 12.51 6.35 1.01
N ASN A 140 11.84 5.21 1.20
CA ASN A 140 10.57 5.11 1.94
C ASN A 140 10.64 4.27 3.22
N ILE A 141 11.40 3.17 3.26
CA ILE A 141 11.37 2.21 4.38
C ILE A 141 11.94 2.74 5.70
N HIS A 142 12.52 3.94 5.71
CA HIS A 142 13.16 4.56 6.87
C HIS A 142 12.22 5.37 7.76
N PHE A 143 10.92 5.30 7.53
CA PHE A 143 9.88 5.86 8.40
C PHE A 143 8.73 4.86 8.56
N ALA A 144 8.18 4.80 9.76
CA ALA A 144 6.92 4.11 10.03
C ALA A 144 5.75 4.91 9.43
N ILE A 145 4.64 4.23 9.14
CA ILE A 145 3.41 4.87 8.67
C ILE A 145 2.24 4.39 9.50
N GLU A 146 1.40 5.33 9.90
CA GLU A 146 0.22 5.06 10.69
C GLU A 146 -0.98 4.70 9.79
N LYS A 147 -2.05 4.19 10.41
CA LYS A 147 -3.32 3.98 9.72
C LYS A 147 -3.88 5.28 9.11
N SER A 148 -3.72 6.40 9.82
CA SER A 148 -4.15 7.74 9.41
C SER A 148 -3.52 8.13 8.06
N ASP A 149 -2.20 7.95 7.90
CA ASP A 149 -1.47 8.24 6.66
C ASP A 149 -2.03 7.46 5.45
N ILE A 150 -2.35 6.18 5.66
CA ILE A 150 -2.95 5.34 4.63
C ILE A 150 -4.37 5.79 4.28
N VAL A 151 -5.15 6.11 5.30
CA VAL A 151 -6.53 6.58 5.11
C VAL A 151 -6.56 7.93 4.42
N GLU A 152 -5.61 8.82 4.70
CA GLU A 152 -5.45 10.09 4.00
C GLU A 152 -5.09 9.87 2.53
N LYS A 153 -4.11 8.99 2.25
CA LYS A 153 -3.62 8.73 0.90
C LYS A 153 -4.63 7.98 0.01
N PHE A 154 -5.28 6.95 0.52
CA PHE A 154 -6.13 6.05 -0.29
C PHE A 154 -7.63 6.17 0.01
N GLY A 155 -8.00 6.86 1.09
CA GLY A 155 -9.37 6.91 1.60
C GLY A 155 -9.71 5.68 2.43
N TYR A 156 -10.52 5.86 3.47
CA TYR A 156 -10.92 4.78 4.38
C TYR A 156 -11.58 3.60 3.66
N SER A 157 -12.46 3.90 2.69
CA SER A 157 -13.21 2.89 1.94
C SER A 157 -12.35 2.04 1.01
N SER A 158 -11.08 2.41 0.76
CA SER A 158 -10.16 1.59 -0.03
C SER A 158 -9.75 0.31 0.69
N MET A 159 -9.93 0.24 2.01
CA MET A 159 -9.49 -0.85 2.87
C MET A 159 -7.99 -1.14 2.77
N GLU A 160 -7.18 -0.22 2.23
CA GLU A 160 -5.76 -0.43 1.97
C GLU A 160 -5.00 -0.78 3.25
N HIS A 161 -5.29 -0.10 4.36
CA HIS A 161 -4.69 -0.38 5.67
C HIS A 161 -4.95 -1.83 6.14
N VAL A 162 -6.10 -2.42 5.80
CA VAL A 162 -6.40 -3.82 6.11
C VAL A 162 -5.59 -4.77 5.21
N VAL A 163 -5.45 -4.43 3.92
CA VAL A 163 -4.62 -5.17 2.96
C VAL A 163 -3.16 -5.21 3.45
N LEU A 164 -2.61 -4.06 3.81
CA LEU A 164 -1.23 -3.93 4.26
C LEU A 164 -0.95 -4.75 5.53
N ARG A 165 -1.84 -4.71 6.53
CA ARG A 165 -1.70 -5.52 7.75
C ARG A 165 -1.84 -7.02 7.49
N SER A 166 -2.80 -7.40 6.65
CA SER A 166 -3.00 -8.80 6.28
C SER A 166 -1.79 -9.36 5.54
N MET A 167 -1.24 -8.61 4.57
CA MET A 167 0.02 -8.96 3.89
C MET A 167 1.16 -9.18 4.89
N ALA A 168 1.41 -8.21 5.79
CA ALA A 168 2.49 -8.30 6.75
C ALA A 168 2.34 -9.51 7.69
N LYS A 169 1.12 -9.79 8.15
CA LYS A 169 0.82 -10.97 8.98
C LYS A 169 1.13 -12.28 8.25
N GLN A 170 0.88 -12.36 6.95
CA GLN A 170 1.18 -13.57 6.18
C GLN A 170 2.69 -13.71 5.90
N ILE A 171 3.36 -12.59 5.61
CA ILE A 171 4.79 -12.57 5.30
C ILE A 171 5.62 -12.88 6.53
N ILE A 172 5.40 -12.19 7.65
CA ILE A 172 6.21 -12.34 8.87
C ILE A 172 5.54 -13.32 9.84
N GLY A 173 4.27 -13.12 10.16
CA GLY A 173 3.55 -13.91 11.16
C GLY A 173 2.78 -13.03 12.16
N PRO A 174 2.43 -13.55 13.35
CA PRO A 174 1.81 -12.75 14.41
C PRO A 174 2.75 -11.64 14.88
N PHE A 175 2.25 -10.65 15.63
CA PHE A 175 3.08 -9.61 16.25
C PHE A 175 4.16 -10.26 17.14
N GLY A 176 5.34 -9.64 17.20
CA GLY A 176 6.55 -10.14 17.86
C GLY A 176 7.41 -11.10 17.02
N ALA A 177 6.98 -11.47 15.81
CA ALA A 177 7.70 -12.41 14.94
C ALA A 177 8.72 -11.73 14.00
N TRP A 178 9.27 -10.56 14.36
CA TRP A 178 10.05 -9.68 13.48
C TRP A 178 11.21 -10.37 12.72
N VAL A 179 11.62 -9.77 11.60
CA VAL A 179 12.47 -10.36 10.55
C VAL A 179 13.96 -10.17 10.71
#